data_AF-A0A7V6D505-F1
#
_entry.id   AF-A0A7V6D505-F1
#
_cell.length_a   1.000
_cell.length_b   1.000
_cell.length_c   1.000
_cell.angle_alpha   90.00
_cell.angle_beta   90.00
_cell.angle_gamma   90.00
#
_symmetry.space_group_name_H-M   'P 1'
#
loop_
_entity.id
_entity.type
_entity.pdbx_description
1 polymer ?
#
loop_
_entity_poly.entity_id
_entity_poly.type
_entity_poly.pdbx_seq_one_letter_code
_entity_poly.pdbx_strand_id
1 'polypeptide(L)'
;MAADTNEISQILDTYHVNALLGMAKAAGLPLPGKGVPPKAVLVATMSASFFTRQRVEASLARIGRSERAILARLLLRGGSAPTRSLEREAVAAKLATRADPPESKRSYNMADYVPYAVGEYVGSPYRDGSRAFPDIMARLALHGLVFSRFTGDSDDGQTFKLQFHPADELYVPEAVRRYLPEPEPVQEVAFAPPTMREGDPDPLLRDLYLYWDFVRRNPVPIIKSGYVSKRALRAINQQLLVPDPALNGAGGEKETKRLLLLRRLLQGLKLVQATWDELGLACGALEIPEFWDLPQERQLAACVAAWRQLGELHELEEDASACEPTYAKARDL
;
A
#
# COMPACT_ATOMS: atom_id res chain seq x y z
N MET A 1 -28.02 7.83 -9.95
CA MET A 1 -29.18 7.11 -9.38
C MET A 1 -29.04 5.59 -9.51
N ALA A 2 -29.00 4.98 -10.70
CA ALA A 2 -28.82 3.52 -10.81
C ALA A 2 -27.41 3.03 -10.43
N ALA A 3 -26.37 3.83 -10.70
CA ALA A 3 -24.99 3.53 -10.31
C ALA A 3 -24.79 3.56 -8.78
N ASP A 4 -25.40 4.54 -8.10
CA ASP A 4 -25.29 4.74 -6.65
C ASP A 4 -25.89 3.57 -5.85
N THR A 5 -27.04 3.05 -6.30
CA THR A 5 -27.70 1.91 -5.63
C THR A 5 -26.88 0.63 -5.74
N ASN A 6 -26.13 0.48 -6.86
CA ASN A 6 -25.24 -0.66 -7.06
C ASN A 6 -24.00 -0.55 -6.16
N GLU A 7 -23.37 0.62 -6.08
CA GLU A 7 -22.23 0.89 -5.19
C GLU A 7 -22.59 0.59 -3.73
N ILE A 8 -23.70 1.14 -3.23
CA ILE A 8 -24.14 0.95 -1.85
C ILE A 8 -24.36 -0.54 -1.53
N SER A 9 -25.02 -1.27 -2.42
CA SER A 9 -25.32 -2.68 -2.19
C SER A 9 -24.04 -3.53 -2.17
N GLN A 10 -23.07 -3.22 -3.03
CA GLN A 10 -21.76 -3.87 -3.05
C GLN A 10 -21.00 -3.62 -1.75
N ILE A 11 -20.95 -2.38 -1.26
CA ILE A 11 -20.31 -2.01 0.01
C ILE A 11 -20.91 -2.81 1.15
N LEU A 12 -22.24 -2.83 1.28
CA LEU A 12 -22.87 -3.50 2.41
C LEU A 12 -22.72 -5.02 2.33
N ASP A 13 -22.59 -5.61 1.13
CA ASP A 13 -22.40 -7.06 1.02
C ASP A 13 -20.99 -7.54 1.39
N THR A 14 -19.95 -6.70 1.26
CA THR A 14 -18.60 -7.07 1.67
C THR A 14 -18.44 -7.15 3.20
N TYR A 15 -19.30 -6.46 3.95
CA TYR A 15 -19.25 -6.42 5.42
C TYR A 15 -19.96 -7.61 6.10
N HIS A 16 -19.43 -7.96 7.27
CA HIS A 16 -19.99 -8.96 8.16
C HIS A 16 -21.28 -8.45 8.83
N VAL A 17 -22.25 -9.35 9.06
CA VAL A 17 -23.58 -8.99 9.57
C VAL A 17 -23.52 -8.25 10.92
N ASN A 18 -22.57 -8.60 11.79
CA ASN A 18 -22.40 -7.93 13.09
C ASN A 18 -21.91 -6.48 12.94
N ALA A 19 -21.05 -6.20 11.96
CA ALA A 19 -20.59 -4.84 11.69
C ALA A 19 -21.75 -3.98 11.14
N LEU A 20 -22.49 -4.52 10.17
CA LEU A 20 -23.71 -3.88 9.64
C LEU A 20 -24.74 -3.61 10.74
N LEU A 21 -24.92 -4.57 11.67
CA LEU A 21 -25.83 -4.41 12.80
C LEU A 21 -25.36 -3.31 13.73
N GLY A 22 -24.05 -3.23 14.01
CA GLY A 22 -23.45 -2.14 14.78
C GLY A 22 -23.68 -0.77 14.13
N MET A 23 -23.42 -0.67 12.82
CA MET A 23 -23.69 0.55 12.03
C MET A 23 -25.16 0.96 12.10
N ALA A 24 -26.09 0.02 11.84
CA ALA A 24 -27.52 0.30 11.85
C ALA A 24 -28.02 0.74 13.24
N LYS A 25 -27.54 0.10 14.32
CA LYS A 25 -27.85 0.50 15.70
C LYS A 25 -27.30 1.88 16.02
N ALA A 26 -26.05 2.17 15.67
CA ALA A 26 -25.45 3.48 15.88
C ALA A 26 -26.15 4.59 15.07
N ALA A 27 -26.76 4.23 13.95
CA ALA A 27 -27.61 5.11 13.16
C ALA A 27 -29.04 5.26 13.69
N GLY A 28 -29.46 4.45 14.66
CA GLY A 28 -30.85 4.44 15.16
C GLY A 28 -31.86 3.97 14.12
N LEU A 29 -31.45 3.11 13.18
CA LEU A 29 -32.36 2.57 12.17
C LEU A 29 -33.37 1.60 12.81
N PRO A 30 -34.66 1.63 12.38
CA PRO A 30 -35.65 0.69 12.86
C PRO A 30 -35.32 -0.71 12.35
N LEU A 31 -34.92 -1.60 13.26
CA LEU A 31 -34.62 -3.00 12.94
C LEU A 31 -35.84 -3.88 13.26
N PRO A 32 -36.24 -4.79 12.34
CA PRO A 32 -37.39 -5.64 12.57
C PRO A 32 -37.09 -6.74 13.61
N GLY A 33 -37.96 -6.86 14.62
CA GLY A 33 -38.01 -7.98 15.57
C GLY A 33 -37.03 -7.92 16.75
N LYS A 34 -37.15 -8.90 17.66
CA LYS A 34 -36.22 -9.12 18.79
C LYS A 34 -35.16 -10.14 18.37
N GLY A 35 -34.18 -9.74 17.56
CA GLY A 35 -33.12 -10.65 17.09
C GLY A 35 -32.16 -10.01 16.09
N VAL A 36 -31.18 -10.78 15.60
CA VAL A 36 -30.33 -10.36 14.47
C VAL A 36 -31.13 -10.54 13.19
N PRO A 37 -31.47 -9.46 12.46
CA PRO A 37 -32.25 -9.57 11.23
C PRO A 37 -31.43 -10.28 10.13
N PRO A 38 -32.09 -10.94 9.16
CA PRO A 38 -31.40 -11.48 8.00
C PRO A 38 -30.59 -10.40 7.28
N LYS A 39 -29.39 -10.73 6.80
CA LYS A 39 -28.48 -9.77 6.16
C LYS A 39 -29.16 -9.01 5.01
N ALA A 40 -29.94 -9.69 4.17
CA ALA A 40 -30.65 -9.06 3.06
C ALA A 40 -31.61 -7.95 3.51
N VAL A 41 -32.32 -8.15 4.63
CA VAL A 41 -33.20 -7.13 5.22
C VAL A 41 -32.39 -5.96 5.74
N LEU A 42 -31.29 -6.25 6.45
CA LEU A 42 -30.39 -5.23 6.99
C LEU A 42 -29.77 -4.36 5.88
N VAL A 43 -29.30 -5.00 4.81
CA VAL A 43 -28.77 -4.31 3.61
C VAL A 43 -29.84 -3.43 3.00
N ALA A 44 -31.06 -3.94 2.78
CA ALA A 44 -32.15 -3.14 2.21
C ALA A 44 -32.49 -1.91 3.08
N THR A 45 -32.61 -2.09 4.40
CA THR A 45 -32.88 -0.99 5.34
C THR A 45 -31.74 0.04 5.35
N MET A 46 -30.49 -0.42 5.37
CA MET A 46 -29.33 0.47 5.35
C MET A 46 -29.21 1.21 4.01
N SER A 47 -29.36 0.53 2.88
CA SER A 47 -29.33 1.17 1.55
C SER A 47 -30.34 2.30 1.42
N ALA A 48 -31.54 2.14 1.99
CA ALA A 48 -32.60 3.14 1.90
C ALA A 48 -32.36 4.39 2.76
N SER A 49 -31.72 4.26 3.92
CA SER A 49 -31.71 5.33 4.94
C SER A 49 -30.31 5.79 5.38
N PHE A 50 -29.30 4.93 5.27
CA PHE A 50 -27.99 5.14 5.87
C PHE A 50 -27.11 6.14 5.10
N PHE A 51 -27.31 6.24 3.78
CA PHE A 51 -26.52 7.09 2.87
C PHE A 51 -27.25 8.39 2.46
N THR A 52 -28.21 8.83 3.27
CA THR A 52 -28.95 10.08 3.02
C THR A 52 -28.15 11.29 3.51
N ARG A 53 -28.35 12.45 2.87
CA ARG A 53 -27.71 13.72 3.26
C ARG A 53 -27.82 14.00 4.77
N GLN A 54 -29.06 13.96 5.29
CA GLN A 54 -29.34 14.21 6.69
C GLN A 54 -28.55 13.26 7.61
N ARG A 55 -28.41 12.00 7.21
CA ARG A 55 -27.68 11.00 8.01
C ARG A 55 -26.17 11.23 7.97
N VAL A 56 -25.61 11.55 6.80
CA VAL A 56 -24.18 11.86 6.65
C VAL A 56 -23.81 13.11 7.46
N GLU A 57 -24.61 14.17 7.37
CA GLU A 57 -24.41 15.39 8.18
C GLU A 57 -24.52 15.09 9.69
N ALA A 58 -25.47 14.27 10.11
CA ALA A 58 -25.59 13.84 11.50
C ALA A 58 -24.41 12.95 11.96
N SER A 59 -23.88 12.09 11.09
CA SER A 59 -22.66 11.32 11.37
C SER A 59 -21.44 12.22 11.50
N LEU A 60 -21.29 13.19 10.60
CA LEU A 60 -20.21 14.18 10.64
C LEU A 60 -20.24 15.00 11.93
N ALA A 61 -21.44 15.37 12.40
CA ALA A 61 -21.62 16.09 13.67
C ALA A 61 -21.17 15.27 14.90
N ARG A 62 -21.30 13.93 14.86
CA ARG A 62 -20.96 13.04 15.98
C ARG A 62 -19.48 12.70 16.11
N ILE A 63 -18.71 12.81 15.02
CA ILE A 63 -17.28 12.49 15.05
C ILE A 63 -16.44 13.65 15.60
N GLY A 64 -15.38 13.30 16.32
CA GLY A 64 -14.45 14.22 16.96
C GLY A 64 -13.50 14.91 15.99
N ARG A 65 -12.64 15.77 16.54
CA ARG A 65 -11.72 16.60 15.76
C ARG A 65 -10.67 15.77 15.01
N SER A 66 -10.13 14.73 15.65
CA SER A 66 -9.14 13.84 15.04
C SER A 66 -9.73 13.03 13.90
N GLU A 67 -10.94 12.49 14.07
CA GLU A 67 -11.67 11.77 13.03
C GLU A 67 -11.94 12.65 11.82
N ARG A 68 -12.41 13.88 12.04
CA ARG A 68 -12.65 14.86 10.96
C ARG A 68 -11.38 15.22 10.21
N ALA A 69 -10.27 15.42 10.93
CA ALA A 69 -8.99 15.75 10.32
C ALA A 69 -8.48 14.61 9.43
N ILE A 70 -8.61 13.36 9.88
CA ILE A 70 -8.18 12.20 9.08
C ILE A 70 -9.13 11.98 7.88
N LEU A 71 -10.44 12.17 8.06
CA LEU A 71 -11.41 12.15 6.96
C LEU A 71 -11.05 13.22 5.90
N ALA A 72 -10.70 14.44 6.31
CA ALA A 72 -10.25 15.48 5.39
C ALA A 72 -8.98 15.08 4.63
N ARG A 73 -7.99 14.44 5.29
CA ARG A 73 -6.80 13.90 4.61
C ARG A 73 -7.16 12.86 3.55
N LEU A 74 -8.08 11.96 3.85
CA LEU A 74 -8.55 10.96 2.89
C LEU A 74 -9.26 11.62 1.70
N LEU A 75 -10.08 12.64 1.94
CA LEU A 75 -10.76 13.40 0.87
C LEU A 75 -9.78 14.18 -0.02
N LEU A 76 -8.71 14.75 0.55
CA LEU A 76 -7.65 15.42 -0.22
C LEU A 76 -6.90 14.44 -1.14
N ARG A 77 -6.83 13.16 -0.79
CA ARG A 77 -6.32 12.08 -1.64
C ARG A 77 -7.33 11.59 -2.68
N GLY A 78 -8.37 12.37 -2.98
CA GLY A 78 -9.42 11.97 -3.89
C GLY A 78 -10.42 10.98 -3.31
N GLY A 79 -10.41 10.76 -1.99
CA GLY A 79 -11.36 9.91 -1.28
C GLY A 79 -10.96 8.44 -1.17
N SER A 80 -9.75 8.04 -1.58
CA SER A 80 -9.23 6.67 -1.45
C SER A 80 -7.74 6.68 -1.10
N ALA A 81 -7.31 5.75 -0.25
CA ALA A 81 -5.88 5.61 0.10
C ALA A 81 -5.56 4.22 0.68
N PRO A 82 -4.36 3.66 0.42
CA PRO A 82 -3.85 2.51 1.15
C PRO A 82 -3.81 2.79 2.66
N THR A 83 -4.29 1.85 3.47
CA THR A 83 -4.43 2.00 4.93
C THR A 83 -3.12 2.34 5.60
N ARG A 84 -2.04 1.64 5.27
CA ARG A 84 -0.70 1.88 5.83
C ARG A 84 -0.17 3.27 5.49
N SER A 85 -0.43 3.76 4.28
CA SER A 85 -0.02 5.09 3.84
C SER A 85 -0.75 6.18 4.63
N LEU A 86 -2.07 6.03 4.80
CA LEU A 86 -2.89 6.96 5.59
C LEU A 86 -2.54 6.92 7.08
N GLU A 87 -2.27 5.73 7.64
CA GLU A 87 -1.85 5.58 9.04
C GLU A 87 -0.57 6.36 9.33
N ARG A 88 0.47 6.16 8.50
CA ARG A 88 1.75 6.86 8.66
C ARG A 88 1.58 8.38 8.60
N GLU A 89 0.82 8.89 7.63
CA GLU A 89 0.52 10.32 7.54
C GLU A 89 -0.21 10.82 8.78
N ALA A 90 -1.25 10.11 9.23
CA ALA A 90 -2.03 10.49 10.40
C ALA A 90 -1.17 10.50 11.67
N VAL A 91 -0.25 9.55 11.82
CA VAL A 91 0.70 9.49 12.94
C VAL A 91 1.73 10.62 12.85
N ALA A 92 2.32 10.85 11.69
CA ALA A 92 3.30 11.92 11.47
C ALA A 92 2.70 13.31 11.72
N ALA A 93 1.45 13.53 11.29
CA ALA A 93 0.69 14.75 11.55
C ALA A 93 0.15 14.85 12.99
N LYS A 94 0.47 13.88 13.87
CA LYS A 94 -0.03 13.79 15.25
C LYS A 94 -1.56 13.82 15.33
N LEU A 95 -2.25 13.29 14.33
CA LEU A 95 -3.70 13.11 14.31
C LEU A 95 -4.11 11.79 14.98
N ALA A 96 -3.30 10.75 14.78
CA ALA A 96 -3.45 9.42 15.37
C ALA A 96 -2.15 8.96 16.06
N THR A 97 -2.22 7.84 16.78
CA THR A 97 -1.08 7.10 17.32
C THR A 97 -1.01 5.72 16.67
N ARG A 98 0.20 5.21 16.50
CA ARG A 98 0.40 3.79 16.16
C ARG A 98 -0.04 2.95 17.35
N ALA A 99 -0.77 1.89 17.09
CA ALA A 99 -1.22 0.99 18.14
C ALA A 99 -0.21 -0.15 18.30
N ASP A 100 0.20 -0.40 19.54
CA ASP A 100 1.06 -1.55 19.82
C ASP A 100 0.23 -2.84 19.78
N PRO A 101 0.76 -3.92 19.18
CA PRO A 101 0.10 -5.21 19.25
C PRO A 101 -0.05 -5.64 20.71
N PRO A 102 -1.18 -6.28 21.09
CA PRO A 102 -1.39 -6.69 22.47
C PRO A 102 -0.29 -7.66 22.94
N GLU A 103 0.24 -7.45 24.14
CA GLU A 103 1.28 -8.32 24.74
C GLU A 103 0.81 -9.77 24.94
N SER A 104 -0.52 -10.00 25.00
CA SER A 104 -1.09 -11.33 25.21
C SER A 104 -1.52 -12.01 23.90
N LYS A 105 -0.97 -13.21 23.69
CA LYS A 105 -1.35 -14.12 22.61
C LYS A 105 -2.82 -14.52 22.75
N ARG A 106 -3.61 -14.22 21.70
CA ARG A 106 -4.94 -14.76 21.40
C ARG A 106 -6.02 -14.46 22.45
N SER A 107 -6.75 -13.36 22.24
CA SER A 107 -8.13 -13.27 22.72
C SER A 107 -8.93 -14.41 22.06
N TYR A 108 -9.36 -15.39 22.85
CA TYR A 108 -10.24 -16.48 22.41
C TYR A 108 -11.70 -16.03 22.25
N ASN A 109 -12.01 -14.74 22.42
CA ASN A 109 -13.34 -14.22 22.14
C ASN A 109 -13.54 -14.15 20.62
N MET A 110 -14.26 -15.13 20.08
CA MET A 110 -14.65 -15.18 18.65
C MET A 110 -15.33 -13.90 18.15
N ALA A 111 -15.94 -13.11 19.04
CA ALA A 111 -16.62 -11.86 18.70
C ALA A 111 -15.68 -10.72 18.27
N ASP A 112 -14.42 -10.73 18.74
CA ASP A 112 -13.40 -9.72 18.41
C ASP A 112 -12.34 -10.26 17.44
N TYR A 113 -12.54 -11.48 16.92
CA TYR A 113 -11.63 -12.10 15.99
C TYR A 113 -11.80 -11.49 14.59
N VAL A 114 -10.73 -10.84 14.12
CA VAL A 114 -10.62 -10.33 12.75
C VAL A 114 -9.63 -11.21 11.99
N PRO A 115 -10.09 -12.04 11.05
CA PRO A 115 -9.24 -13.04 10.37
C PRO A 115 -8.04 -12.47 9.62
N TYR A 116 -8.14 -11.20 9.19
CA TYR A 116 -7.12 -10.48 8.43
C TYR A 116 -6.25 -9.55 9.29
N ALA A 117 -6.37 -9.62 10.62
CA ALA A 117 -5.59 -8.80 11.57
C ALA A 117 -4.98 -9.66 12.69
N VAL A 118 -4.60 -10.90 12.37
CA VAL A 118 -4.12 -11.87 13.37
C VAL A 118 -2.77 -11.43 13.93
N GLY A 119 -2.72 -11.20 15.24
CA GLY A 119 -1.50 -10.74 15.92
C GLY A 119 -1.31 -9.23 15.88
N GLU A 120 -2.26 -8.49 15.32
CA GLU A 120 -2.25 -7.03 15.29
C GLU A 120 -3.22 -6.44 16.34
N TYR A 121 -3.09 -5.13 16.56
CA TYR A 121 -4.08 -4.40 17.35
C TYR A 121 -5.41 -4.33 16.60
N VAL A 122 -6.44 -5.00 17.12
CA VAL A 122 -7.77 -4.97 16.54
C VAL A 122 -8.46 -3.66 16.88
N GLY A 123 -8.88 -2.95 15.82
CA GLY A 123 -9.58 -1.67 15.90
C GLY A 123 -11.00 -1.85 16.40
N SER A 124 -11.40 -1.03 17.37
CA SER A 124 -12.73 -1.05 17.97
C SER A 124 -13.38 0.33 17.92
N PRO A 125 -14.63 0.44 17.43
CA PRO A 125 -15.33 1.71 17.39
C PRO A 125 -15.84 2.16 18.76
N TYR A 126 -15.82 1.28 19.77
CA TYR A 126 -16.39 1.52 21.10
C TYR A 126 -15.37 2.03 22.12
N ARG A 127 -14.09 2.14 21.72
CA ARG A 127 -13.02 2.72 22.55
C ARG A 127 -13.02 4.24 22.40
N ASP A 128 -13.94 4.89 23.11
CA ASP A 128 -14.08 6.34 23.09
C ASP A 128 -12.78 7.04 23.49
N GLY A 129 -12.40 8.08 22.75
CA GLY A 129 -11.20 8.87 23.00
C GLY A 129 -9.87 8.19 22.61
N SER A 130 -9.89 6.93 22.18
CA SER A 130 -8.67 6.27 21.67
C SER A 130 -8.14 6.98 20.44
N ARG A 131 -6.84 7.30 20.46
CA ARG A 131 -6.12 7.91 19.34
C ARG A 131 -5.48 6.88 18.42
N ALA A 132 -5.58 5.59 18.74
CA ALA A 132 -5.08 4.52 17.91
C ALA A 132 -5.73 4.60 16.52
N PHE A 133 -4.92 4.60 15.46
CA PHE A 133 -5.41 4.72 14.10
C PHE A 133 -6.50 3.68 13.76
N PRO A 134 -6.36 2.38 14.11
CA PRO A 134 -7.42 1.40 13.84
C PRO A 134 -8.75 1.70 14.55
N ASP A 135 -8.74 2.29 15.74
CA ASP A 135 -9.97 2.65 16.47
C ASP A 135 -10.65 3.87 15.83
N ILE A 136 -9.88 4.84 15.37
CA ILE A 136 -10.40 6.00 14.63
C ILE A 136 -11.08 5.52 13.34
N MET A 137 -10.43 4.65 12.57
CA MET A 137 -11.01 4.09 11.34
C MET A 137 -12.28 3.28 11.63
N ALA A 138 -12.26 2.48 12.69
CA ALA A 138 -13.43 1.74 13.14
C ALA A 138 -14.61 2.68 13.46
N ARG A 139 -14.38 3.81 14.15
CA ARG A 139 -15.42 4.82 14.43
C ARG A 139 -15.95 5.48 13.16
N LEU A 140 -15.07 5.84 12.23
CA LEU A 140 -15.48 6.39 10.93
C LEU A 140 -16.34 5.39 10.14
N ALA A 141 -16.00 4.11 10.18
CA ALA A 141 -16.79 3.03 9.58
C ALA A 141 -18.13 2.82 10.30
N LEU A 142 -18.15 2.84 11.63
CA LEU A 142 -19.40 2.76 12.42
C LEU A 142 -20.38 3.87 12.03
N HIS A 143 -19.87 5.07 11.77
CA HIS A 143 -20.66 6.21 11.33
C HIS A 143 -20.95 6.25 9.83
N GLY A 144 -20.49 5.26 9.05
CA GLY A 144 -20.77 5.16 7.62
C GLY A 144 -20.06 6.20 6.77
N LEU A 145 -18.94 6.73 7.25
CA LEU A 145 -18.20 7.80 6.56
C LEU A 145 -17.04 7.25 5.72
N VAL A 146 -16.37 6.22 6.22
CA VAL A 146 -15.22 5.57 5.57
C VAL A 146 -15.44 4.07 5.57
N PHE A 147 -15.12 3.41 4.46
CA PHE A 147 -15.22 1.97 4.31
C PHE A 147 -13.87 1.40 3.87
N SER A 148 -13.72 0.09 4.04
CA SER A 148 -12.52 -0.63 3.63
C SER A 148 -12.80 -1.56 2.47
N ARG A 149 -11.75 -1.91 1.72
CA ARG A 149 -11.76 -2.99 0.73
C ARG A 149 -10.40 -3.66 0.69
N PHE A 150 -10.37 -4.89 0.18
CA PHE A 150 -9.13 -5.60 -0.14
C PHE A 150 -8.68 -5.22 -1.56
N THR A 151 -7.39 -5.01 -1.76
CA THR A 151 -6.81 -4.62 -3.06
C THR A 151 -6.09 -5.76 -3.78
N GLY A 152 -5.99 -6.93 -3.16
CA GLY A 152 -5.41 -8.14 -3.75
C GLY A 152 -6.42 -9.27 -3.89
N ASP A 153 -6.16 -10.18 -4.83
CA ASP A 153 -6.72 -11.53 -4.78
C ASP A 153 -6.16 -12.20 -3.53
N SER A 154 -7.04 -12.61 -2.61
CA SER A 154 -6.63 -13.42 -1.47
C SER A 154 -5.97 -14.71 -2.00
N ASP A 155 -4.66 -14.88 -1.76
CA ASP A 155 -3.87 -16.05 -2.21
C ASP A 155 -4.50 -17.41 -1.83
N ASP A 156 -5.39 -17.42 -0.84
CA ASP A 156 -6.08 -18.61 -0.33
C ASP A 156 -7.53 -18.78 -0.84
N GLY A 157 -8.00 -17.95 -1.78
CA GLY A 157 -9.37 -18.01 -2.31
C GLY A 157 -10.48 -17.72 -1.29
N GLN A 158 -10.14 -17.33 -0.05
CA GLN A 158 -11.08 -16.98 1.00
C GLN A 158 -11.31 -15.47 1.05
N THR A 159 -12.44 -15.02 0.50
CA THR A 159 -12.90 -13.64 0.69
C THR A 159 -13.45 -13.48 2.11
N PHE A 160 -12.64 -12.94 3.03
CA PHE A 160 -13.12 -12.62 4.38
C PHE A 160 -14.13 -11.49 4.34
N LYS A 161 -15.19 -11.59 5.16
CA LYS A 161 -16.13 -10.48 5.35
C LYS A 161 -15.50 -9.40 6.21
N LEU A 162 -15.60 -8.15 5.76
CA LEU A 162 -15.05 -6.99 6.43
C LEU A 162 -15.75 -6.72 7.76
N GLN A 163 -14.99 -6.19 8.71
CA GLN A 163 -15.47 -5.78 10.03
C GLN A 163 -15.08 -4.31 10.22
N PHE A 164 -15.08 -3.81 11.46
CA PHE A 164 -14.70 -2.41 11.72
C PHE A 164 -13.19 -2.15 11.63
N HIS A 165 -12.35 -3.19 11.73
CA HIS A 165 -10.92 -3.04 11.55
C HIS A 165 -10.61 -2.70 10.08
N PRO A 166 -9.74 -1.72 9.81
CA PRO A 166 -9.39 -1.34 8.44
C PRO A 166 -8.72 -2.50 7.68
N ALA A 167 -9.03 -2.66 6.40
CA ALA A 167 -8.35 -3.61 5.51
C ALA A 167 -7.21 -2.93 4.73
N ASP A 168 -6.87 -3.39 3.53
CA ASP A 168 -5.73 -2.87 2.74
C ASP A 168 -5.92 -1.43 2.28
N GLU A 169 -7.14 -1.07 1.89
CA GLU A 169 -7.48 0.25 1.38
C GLU A 169 -8.71 0.82 2.09
N LEU A 170 -8.65 2.12 2.35
CA LEU A 170 -9.73 2.92 2.92
C LEU A 170 -10.26 3.88 1.87
N TYR A 171 -11.57 4.04 1.81
CA TYR A 171 -12.20 4.95 0.87
C TYR A 171 -13.52 5.52 1.40
N VAL A 172 -13.90 6.67 0.84
CA VAL A 172 -15.18 7.34 1.04
C VAL A 172 -16.05 7.05 -0.18
N PRO A 173 -17.15 6.29 -0.04
CA PRO A 173 -18.07 6.02 -1.13
C PRO A 173 -18.62 7.30 -1.75
N GLU A 174 -18.89 7.28 -3.05
CA GLU A 174 -19.39 8.47 -3.75
C GLU A 174 -20.75 8.90 -3.18
N ALA A 175 -21.58 7.91 -2.80
CA ALA A 175 -22.85 8.14 -2.12
C ALA A 175 -22.74 8.98 -0.83
N VAL A 176 -21.62 8.91 -0.12
CA VAL A 176 -21.31 9.68 1.08
C VAL A 176 -20.61 10.98 0.72
N ARG A 177 -19.59 10.91 -0.15
CA ARG A 177 -18.67 11.98 -0.49
C ARG A 177 -19.39 13.25 -0.93
N ARG A 178 -20.44 13.14 -1.76
CA ARG A 178 -21.26 14.26 -2.25
C ARG A 178 -21.93 15.09 -1.16
N TYR A 179 -22.05 14.56 0.05
CA TYR A 179 -22.66 15.26 1.20
C TYR A 179 -21.62 15.73 2.22
N LEU A 180 -20.34 15.41 2.01
CA LEU A 180 -19.27 15.88 2.87
C LEU A 180 -18.83 17.29 2.44
N PRO A 181 -18.39 18.13 3.39
CA PRO A 181 -17.79 19.41 3.04
C PRO A 181 -16.49 19.18 2.29
N GLU A 182 -16.18 20.09 1.37
CA GLU A 182 -14.88 20.11 0.69
C GLU A 182 -13.79 20.36 1.74
N PRO A 183 -12.73 19.52 1.79
CA PRO A 183 -11.67 19.71 2.77
C PRO A 183 -10.88 20.98 2.46
N GLU A 184 -10.51 21.73 3.50
CA GLU A 184 -9.59 22.85 3.32
C GLU A 184 -8.26 22.33 2.73
N PRO A 185 -7.74 22.95 1.66
CA PRO A 185 -6.48 22.55 1.09
C PRO A 185 -5.39 22.72 2.14
N VAL A 186 -4.71 21.62 2.47
CA VAL A 186 -3.50 21.70 3.28
C VAL A 186 -2.47 22.42 2.42
N GLN A 187 -1.98 23.59 2.88
CA GLN A 187 -0.83 24.22 2.23
C GLN A 187 0.29 23.18 2.17
N GLU A 188 0.58 22.70 0.96
CA GLU A 188 1.74 21.88 0.72
C GLU A 188 2.95 22.76 1.01
N VAL A 189 3.57 22.53 2.17
CA VAL A 189 4.89 23.09 2.43
C VAL A 189 5.76 22.55 1.32
N ALA A 190 6.30 23.45 0.49
CA ALA A 190 7.21 23.12 -0.60
C ALA A 190 8.26 22.14 -0.03
N PHE A 191 8.19 20.90 -0.48
CA PHE A 191 9.07 19.88 0.03
C PHE A 191 10.47 20.17 -0.51
N ALA A 192 11.34 20.71 0.34
CA ALA A 192 12.75 20.84 0.08
C ALA A 192 13.49 19.88 1.01
N PRO A 193 14.25 18.89 0.48
CA PRO A 193 15.04 18.04 1.34
C PRO A 193 16.05 18.90 2.12
N PRO A 194 16.30 18.61 3.41
CA PRO A 194 17.21 19.39 4.24
C PRO A 194 18.66 19.36 3.74
N THR A 195 18.99 18.39 2.88
CA THR A 195 20.31 18.27 2.26
C THR A 195 20.14 17.67 0.87
N MET A 196 20.72 18.32 -0.13
CA MET A 196 20.88 17.78 -1.47
C MET A 196 22.34 17.39 -1.65
N ARG A 197 22.58 16.14 -2.06
CA ARG A 197 23.92 15.68 -2.43
C ARG A 197 23.90 15.40 -3.91
N GLU A 198 24.87 15.95 -4.62
CA GLU A 198 25.11 15.60 -6.01
C GLU A 198 25.61 14.16 -6.07
N GLY A 199 24.95 13.33 -6.87
CA GLY A 199 25.35 11.96 -7.11
C GLY A 199 26.26 11.86 -8.32
N ASP A 200 27.18 10.90 -8.30
CA ASP A 200 27.98 10.55 -9.47
C ASP A 200 27.30 9.37 -10.20
N PRO A 201 26.72 9.59 -11.40
CA PRO A 201 26.04 8.53 -12.15
C PRO A 201 27.01 7.58 -12.86
N ASP A 202 28.28 7.93 -13.03
CA ASP A 202 29.25 7.14 -13.81
C ASP A 202 29.44 5.72 -13.26
N PRO A 203 29.67 5.51 -11.95
CA PRO A 203 29.81 4.17 -11.39
C PRO A 203 28.56 3.32 -11.57
N LEU A 204 27.37 3.91 -11.53
CA LEU A 204 26.11 3.18 -11.72
C LEU A 204 25.99 2.68 -13.16
N LEU A 205 26.15 3.57 -14.14
CA LEU A 205 26.01 3.22 -15.56
C LEU A 205 27.07 2.21 -16.00
N ARG A 206 28.30 2.35 -15.49
CA ARG A 206 29.37 1.39 -15.76
C ARG A 206 29.10 0.02 -15.16
N ASP A 207 28.63 -0.04 -13.91
CA ASP A 207 28.27 -1.32 -13.29
C ASP A 207 27.05 -1.96 -13.95
N LEU A 208 26.11 -1.17 -14.44
CA LEU A 208 24.98 -1.64 -15.23
C LEU A 208 25.45 -2.30 -16.52
N TYR A 209 26.40 -1.69 -17.24
CA TYR A 209 27.03 -2.27 -18.43
C TYR A 209 27.79 -3.56 -18.11
N LEU A 210 28.59 -3.57 -17.04
CA LEU A 210 29.39 -4.74 -16.65
C LEU A 210 28.49 -5.93 -16.27
N TYR A 211 27.39 -5.67 -15.57
CA TYR A 211 26.39 -6.70 -15.28
C TYR A 211 25.79 -7.23 -16.59
N TRP A 212 25.34 -6.35 -17.50
CA TRP A 212 24.76 -6.77 -18.78
C TRP A 212 25.76 -7.56 -19.65
N ASP A 213 27.02 -7.12 -19.75
CA ASP A 213 28.06 -7.80 -20.51
C ASP A 213 28.41 -9.17 -19.90
N PHE A 214 28.33 -9.31 -18.57
CA PHE A 214 28.45 -10.61 -17.92
C PHE A 214 27.36 -11.58 -18.37
N VAL A 215 26.09 -11.14 -18.33
CA VAL A 215 24.92 -11.92 -18.76
C VAL A 215 25.03 -12.29 -20.24
N ARG A 216 25.54 -11.37 -21.08
CA ARG A 216 25.78 -11.61 -22.51
C ARG A 216 26.76 -12.77 -22.77
N ARG A 217 27.77 -12.93 -21.91
CA ARG A 217 28.86 -13.90 -22.10
C ARG A 217 28.70 -15.19 -21.32
N ASN A 218 27.79 -15.24 -20.35
CA ASN A 218 27.70 -16.35 -19.40
C ASN A 218 26.23 -16.72 -19.16
N PRO A 219 25.90 -18.01 -19.02
CA PRO A 219 24.60 -18.41 -18.52
C PRO A 219 24.46 -17.98 -17.06
N VAL A 220 23.37 -17.28 -16.74
CA VAL A 220 23.08 -16.77 -15.39
C VAL A 220 21.85 -17.49 -14.84
N PRO A 221 22.02 -18.60 -14.09
CA PRO A 221 20.88 -19.39 -13.64
C PRO A 221 20.03 -18.65 -12.60
N ILE A 222 18.72 -18.75 -12.78
CA ILE A 222 17.70 -18.29 -11.84
C ILE A 222 17.21 -19.49 -11.01
N ILE A 223 17.14 -19.31 -9.69
CA ILE A 223 16.60 -20.32 -8.77
C ILE A 223 15.07 -20.24 -8.73
N LYS A 224 14.41 -21.29 -8.22
CA LYS A 224 12.93 -21.38 -8.16
C LYS A 224 12.22 -20.18 -7.52
N SER A 225 12.92 -19.42 -6.67
CA SER A 225 12.40 -18.19 -6.05
C SER A 225 12.50 -16.95 -6.95
N GLY A 226 12.92 -17.07 -8.22
CA GLY A 226 13.03 -15.96 -9.17
C GLY A 226 14.27 -15.07 -9.01
N TYR A 227 15.25 -15.52 -8.21
CA TYR A 227 16.50 -14.81 -7.94
C TYR A 227 17.68 -15.42 -8.68
N VAL A 228 18.71 -14.62 -8.95
CA VAL A 228 19.97 -15.10 -9.50
C VAL A 228 20.69 -15.95 -8.44
N SER A 229 21.25 -17.08 -8.87
CA SER A 229 21.99 -17.96 -7.96
C SER A 229 23.17 -17.24 -7.30
N LYS A 230 23.46 -17.56 -6.03
CA LYS A 230 24.57 -16.94 -5.26
C LYS A 230 25.93 -17.12 -5.95
N ARG A 231 26.15 -18.22 -6.67
CA ARG A 231 27.38 -18.45 -7.44
C ARG A 231 27.52 -17.45 -8.59
N ALA A 232 26.45 -17.24 -9.36
CA ALA A 232 26.46 -16.26 -10.45
C ALA A 232 26.56 -14.83 -9.92
N LEU A 233 25.85 -14.50 -8.83
CA LEU A 233 25.99 -13.19 -8.17
C LEU A 233 27.42 -12.89 -7.72
N ARG A 234 28.13 -13.87 -7.17
CA ARG A 234 29.55 -13.70 -6.80
C ARG A 234 30.43 -13.40 -8.01
N ALA A 235 30.19 -14.09 -9.13
CA ALA A 235 30.94 -13.84 -10.36
C ALA A 235 30.65 -12.45 -10.93
N ILE A 236 29.38 -12.02 -10.93
CA ILE A 236 28.99 -10.67 -11.36
C ILE A 236 29.63 -9.62 -10.44
N ASN A 237 29.52 -9.79 -9.13
CA ASN A 237 30.00 -8.83 -8.13
C ASN A 237 31.53 -8.60 -8.20
N GLN A 238 32.28 -9.61 -8.62
CA GLN A 238 33.72 -9.51 -8.84
C GLN A 238 34.10 -8.68 -10.06
N GLN A 239 33.17 -8.47 -10.99
CA GLN A 239 33.40 -7.69 -12.21
C GLN A 239 32.94 -6.23 -12.07
N LEU A 240 32.11 -5.92 -11.08
CA LEU A 240 31.63 -4.56 -10.84
C LEU A 240 32.78 -3.65 -10.39
N LEU A 241 32.73 -2.39 -10.81
CA LEU A 241 33.59 -1.32 -10.33
C LEU A 241 33.37 -1.08 -8.84
N VAL A 242 32.11 -1.13 -8.39
CA VAL A 242 31.72 -1.02 -6.97
C VAL A 242 31.03 -2.31 -6.54
N PRO A 243 31.79 -3.27 -5.98
CA PRO A 243 31.22 -4.51 -5.44
C PRO A 243 30.20 -4.22 -4.34
N ASP A 244 29.11 -4.99 -4.32
CA ASP A 244 28.16 -5.03 -3.21
C ASP A 244 28.80 -5.78 -2.02
N PRO A 245 29.11 -5.10 -0.91
CA PRO A 245 29.72 -5.72 0.26
C PRO A 245 28.75 -6.68 0.99
N ALA A 246 27.44 -6.50 0.83
CA ALA A 246 26.42 -7.30 1.50
C ALA A 246 26.44 -8.77 1.03
N LEU A 247 26.93 -9.04 -0.18
CA LEU A 247 26.97 -10.39 -0.76
C LEU A 247 27.73 -11.42 0.10
N ASN A 248 28.70 -10.97 0.90
CA ASN A 248 29.48 -11.86 1.75
C ASN A 248 28.64 -12.47 2.89
N GLY A 249 27.70 -11.71 3.46
CA GLY A 249 26.80 -12.14 4.52
C GLY A 249 25.42 -12.58 4.03
N ALA A 250 25.02 -12.18 2.83
CA ALA A 250 23.69 -12.42 2.28
C ALA A 250 23.36 -13.90 2.01
N GLY A 251 22.15 -14.33 2.35
CA GLY A 251 21.58 -15.62 1.98
C GLY A 251 21.31 -15.77 0.47
N GLY A 252 21.04 -14.66 -0.22
CA GLY A 252 20.75 -14.62 -1.66
C GLY A 252 20.56 -13.19 -2.19
N GLU A 253 20.08 -13.07 -3.44
CA GLU A 253 19.95 -11.78 -4.14
C GLU A 253 19.10 -10.74 -3.38
N LYS A 254 18.03 -11.21 -2.72
CA LYS A 254 17.10 -10.36 -1.96
C LYS A 254 17.81 -9.49 -0.91
N GLU A 255 18.88 -10.01 -0.32
CA GLU A 255 19.65 -9.34 0.72
C GLU A 255 20.83 -8.51 0.15
N THR A 256 21.03 -8.54 -1.18
CA THR A 256 22.04 -7.73 -1.88
C THR A 256 21.37 -6.61 -2.67
N LYS A 257 21.03 -5.53 -1.94
CA LYS A 257 20.22 -4.42 -2.46
C LYS A 257 20.78 -3.82 -3.76
N ARG A 258 22.11 -3.67 -3.88
CA ARG A 258 22.73 -3.09 -5.09
C ARG A 258 22.62 -4.02 -6.28
N LEU A 259 22.98 -5.30 -6.10
CA LEU A 259 22.90 -6.29 -7.18
C LEU A 259 21.46 -6.50 -7.66
N LEU A 260 20.51 -6.56 -6.73
CA LEU A 260 19.10 -6.64 -7.04
C LEU A 260 18.63 -5.40 -7.82
N LEU A 261 18.99 -4.19 -7.38
CA LEU A 261 18.66 -2.95 -8.08
C LEU A 261 19.21 -2.96 -9.51
N LEU A 262 20.48 -3.31 -9.71
CA LEU A 262 21.10 -3.37 -11.04
C LEU A 262 20.34 -4.34 -11.96
N ARG A 263 20.02 -5.55 -11.48
CA ARG A 263 19.22 -6.51 -12.27
C ARG A 263 17.86 -5.94 -12.64
N ARG A 264 17.16 -5.33 -11.67
CA ARG A 264 15.82 -4.76 -11.91
C ARG A 264 15.85 -3.59 -12.88
N LEU A 265 16.87 -2.75 -12.81
CA LEU A 265 17.08 -1.67 -13.79
C LEU A 265 17.31 -2.26 -15.19
N LEU A 266 18.18 -3.27 -15.33
CA LEU A 266 18.39 -3.94 -16.63
C LEU A 266 17.09 -4.55 -17.18
N GLN A 267 16.25 -5.13 -16.32
CA GLN A 267 14.95 -5.67 -16.72
C GLN A 267 13.96 -4.57 -17.12
N GLY A 268 13.87 -3.48 -16.34
CA GLY A 268 13.02 -2.33 -16.63
C GLY A 268 13.41 -1.61 -17.92
N LEU A 269 14.72 -1.55 -18.21
CA LEU A 269 15.27 -1.06 -19.47
C LEU A 269 15.14 -2.06 -20.63
N LYS A 270 14.62 -3.27 -20.37
CA LYS A 270 14.48 -4.37 -21.35
C LYS A 270 15.82 -4.73 -22.00
N LEU A 271 16.90 -4.73 -21.22
CA LEU A 271 18.23 -5.17 -21.65
C LEU A 271 18.47 -6.65 -21.31
N VAL A 272 17.81 -7.13 -20.26
CA VAL A 272 17.79 -8.53 -19.85
C VAL A 272 16.36 -8.97 -19.56
N GLN A 273 16.11 -10.27 -19.67
CA GLN A 273 14.83 -10.89 -19.32
C GLN A 273 15.09 -12.12 -18.46
N ALA A 274 14.24 -12.31 -17.44
CA ALA A 274 14.22 -13.55 -16.66
C ALA A 274 13.26 -14.54 -17.31
N THR A 275 13.73 -15.75 -17.56
CA THR A 275 12.91 -16.93 -17.83
C THR A 275 12.76 -17.74 -16.53
N TRP A 276 12.15 -18.93 -16.63
CA TRP A 276 11.95 -19.81 -15.48
C TRP A 276 13.25 -20.35 -14.86
N ASP A 277 14.34 -20.41 -15.64
CA ASP A 277 15.60 -21.06 -15.26
C ASP A 277 16.85 -20.20 -15.50
N GLU A 278 16.77 -19.13 -16.28
CA GLU A 278 17.91 -18.27 -16.58
C GLU A 278 17.57 -16.78 -16.73
N LEU A 279 18.58 -15.96 -16.49
CA LEU A 279 18.58 -14.56 -16.86
C LEU A 279 19.32 -14.45 -18.19
N GLY A 280 18.58 -14.11 -19.25
CA GLY A 280 19.10 -13.97 -20.60
C GLY A 280 19.04 -12.53 -21.11
N LEU A 281 19.56 -12.31 -22.31
CA LEU A 281 19.42 -11.04 -23.01
C LEU A 281 17.99 -10.89 -23.55
N ALA A 282 17.49 -9.66 -23.55
CA ALA A 282 16.21 -9.34 -24.18
C ALA A 282 16.32 -9.16 -25.71
N CYS A 283 17.54 -8.95 -26.22
CA CYS A 283 17.87 -8.86 -27.64
C CYS A 283 18.78 -10.03 -28.07
N GLY A 284 19.11 -10.12 -29.37
CA GLY A 284 20.01 -11.15 -29.87
C GLY A 284 21.40 -11.09 -29.21
N ALA A 285 22.06 -12.24 -29.02
CA ALA A 285 23.36 -12.34 -28.32
C ALA A 285 24.50 -11.53 -28.96
N LEU A 286 24.40 -11.23 -30.25
CA LEU A 286 25.38 -10.45 -31.02
C LEU A 286 24.98 -8.98 -31.18
N GLU A 287 23.77 -8.60 -30.75
CA GLU A 287 23.27 -7.25 -30.87
C GLU A 287 23.67 -6.44 -29.64
N ILE A 288 24.18 -5.24 -29.86
CA ILE A 288 24.38 -4.25 -28.80
C ILE A 288 23.10 -3.41 -28.76
N PRO A 289 22.38 -3.38 -27.62
CA PRO A 289 21.21 -2.52 -27.48
C PRO A 289 21.54 -1.05 -27.75
N GLU A 290 20.67 -0.36 -28.50
CA GLU A 290 20.78 1.08 -28.78
C GLU A 290 20.94 1.93 -27.51
N PHE A 291 20.44 1.43 -26.37
CA PHE A 291 20.62 2.05 -25.07
C PHE A 291 22.08 2.44 -24.78
N TRP A 292 23.05 1.59 -25.14
CA TRP A 292 24.46 1.83 -24.86
C TRP A 292 25.09 2.89 -25.76
N ASP A 293 24.46 3.19 -26.90
CA ASP A 293 24.89 4.26 -27.82
C ASP A 293 24.29 5.63 -27.46
N LEU A 294 23.35 5.68 -26.51
CA LEU A 294 22.77 6.92 -26.06
C LEU A 294 23.80 7.78 -25.30
N PRO A 295 23.69 9.12 -25.38
CA PRO A 295 24.41 10.00 -24.47
C PRO A 295 24.11 9.67 -23.00
N GLN A 296 25.10 9.84 -22.13
CA GLN A 296 25.03 9.50 -20.71
C GLN A 296 23.79 10.07 -20.00
N GLU A 297 23.45 11.33 -20.28
CA GLU A 297 22.26 12.00 -19.72
C GLU A 297 20.96 11.26 -20.06
N ARG A 298 20.85 10.72 -21.28
CA ARG A 298 19.69 9.95 -21.72
C ARG A 298 19.67 8.55 -21.12
N GLN A 299 20.84 7.92 -20.96
CA GLN A 299 20.93 6.64 -20.24
C GLN A 299 20.48 6.80 -18.79
N LEU A 300 20.93 7.86 -18.11
CA LEU A 300 20.54 8.17 -16.74
C LEU A 300 19.04 8.47 -16.63
N ALA A 301 18.50 9.31 -17.51
CA ALA A 301 17.07 9.61 -17.53
C ALA A 301 16.22 8.34 -17.73
N ALA A 302 16.65 7.43 -18.60
CA ALA A 302 15.99 6.14 -18.78
C ALA A 302 16.10 5.24 -17.54
N CYS A 303 17.25 5.23 -16.85
CA CYS A 303 17.41 4.51 -15.57
C CYS A 303 16.45 5.05 -14.50
N VAL A 304 16.31 6.37 -14.38
CA VAL A 304 15.37 7.00 -13.44
C VAL A 304 13.93 6.66 -13.79
N ALA A 305 13.56 6.72 -15.08
CA ALA A 305 12.24 6.35 -15.54
C ALA A 305 11.92 4.86 -15.25
N ALA A 306 12.88 3.97 -15.54
CA ALA A 306 12.77 2.55 -15.21
C ALA A 306 12.62 2.34 -13.71
N TRP A 307 13.46 3.02 -12.89
CA TRP A 307 13.38 2.96 -11.43
C TRP A 307 12.01 3.38 -10.91
N ARG A 308 11.43 4.47 -11.42
CA ARG A 308 10.08 4.92 -11.04
C ARG A 308 9.03 3.85 -11.32
N GLN A 309 9.12 3.14 -12.44
CA GLN A 309 8.20 2.07 -12.84
C GLN A 309 8.35 0.77 -12.05
N LEU A 310 9.46 0.56 -11.33
CA LEU A 310 9.68 -0.65 -10.54
C LEU A 310 8.71 -0.80 -9.33
N GLY A 311 7.84 0.17 -9.07
CA GLY A 311 6.85 0.15 -7.98
C GLY A 311 7.48 0.28 -6.59
N GLU A 312 6.65 0.15 -5.54
CA GLU A 312 7.09 -0.01 -4.14
C GLU A 312 7.79 -1.38 -4.01
N LEU A 313 9.11 -1.40 -4.22
CA LEU A 313 9.90 -2.60 -3.97
C LEU A 313 10.17 -2.67 -2.48
N HIS A 314 9.27 -3.34 -1.74
CA HIS A 314 9.39 -3.52 -0.29
C HIS A 314 10.80 -4.01 0.12
N GLU A 315 11.48 -4.76 -0.75
CA GLU A 315 12.82 -5.34 -0.59
C GLU A 315 13.98 -4.33 -0.76
N LEU A 316 13.78 -3.27 -1.56
CA LEU A 316 14.76 -2.19 -1.73
C LEU A 316 14.45 -0.99 -0.80
N GLU A 317 13.24 -0.93 -0.28
CA GLU A 317 12.69 0.23 0.43
C GLU A 317 12.53 0.03 1.95
N GLU A 318 13.01 -1.09 2.51
CA GLU A 318 13.01 -1.32 3.98
C GLU A 318 13.62 -0.13 4.74
N ASP A 319 14.71 0.46 4.24
CA ASP A 319 15.35 1.64 4.84
C ASP A 319 14.62 2.95 4.49
N ALA A 320 13.98 3.00 3.31
CA ALA A 320 13.22 4.17 2.84
C ALA A 320 11.89 4.34 3.59
N SER A 321 11.39 3.27 4.22
CA SER A 321 10.19 3.29 5.05
C SER A 321 10.27 4.27 6.24
N ALA A 322 11.48 4.54 6.74
CA ALA A 322 11.73 5.55 7.76
C ALA A 322 11.55 7.00 7.25
N CYS A 323 11.59 7.18 5.92
CA CYS A 323 11.49 8.46 5.24
C CYS A 323 10.13 8.67 4.54
N GLU A 324 9.16 7.77 4.67
CA GLU A 324 7.79 7.97 4.16
C GLU A 324 7.02 8.97 5.04
N PRO A 325 6.25 9.93 4.48
CA PRO A 325 5.83 10.09 3.08
C PRO A 325 6.80 10.89 2.19
N THR A 326 7.93 11.31 2.75
CA THR A 326 8.90 12.20 2.11
C THR A 326 9.64 11.50 0.96
N TYR A 327 9.85 10.20 1.06
CA TYR A 327 10.51 9.40 0.03
C TYR A 327 9.67 9.29 -1.25
N ALA A 328 8.37 9.02 -1.16
CA ALA A 328 7.46 9.11 -2.31
C ALA A 328 7.54 10.48 -3.02
N LYS A 329 7.50 11.57 -2.24
CA LYS A 329 7.66 12.93 -2.80
C LYS A 329 9.05 13.16 -3.43
N ALA A 330 10.10 12.60 -2.83
CA ALA A 330 11.46 12.70 -3.36
C ALA A 330 11.66 11.86 -4.64
N ARG A 331 10.89 10.78 -4.82
CA ARG A 331 10.91 9.94 -6.02
C ARG A 331 10.28 10.63 -7.23
N ASP A 332 9.32 11.53 -6.98
CA ASP A 332 8.61 12.30 -8.01
C ASP A 332 9.35 13.56 -8.46
N LEU A 333 10.31 14.07 -7.67
CA LEU A 333 11.25 15.13 -8.06
C LEU A 333 12.19 14.62 -9.17
#